data_AF-A0A167QNF1-F1
#
_entry.id   AF-A0A167QNF1-F1
#
_cell.length_a   1.000
_cell.length_b   1.000
_cell.length_c   1.000
_cell.angle_alpha   90.00
_cell.angle_beta   90.00
_cell.angle_gamma   90.00
#
_symmetry.space_group_name_H-M   'P 1'
#
loop_
_entity.id
_entity.type
_entity.pdbx_description
1 polymer ?
#
loop_
_entity_poly.entity_id
_entity_poly.type
_entity_poly.pdbx_seq_one_letter_code
_entity_poly.pdbx_strand_id
1 'polypeptide(L)'
;MLPCPGPIDGLIAGIWIRSTVGIPYAIVMIWAANASAGHTKKTTVIALYHIGYGLGSIISPQLFRPEWKPRYTSTWIILLVVAGIFRQS
;
A
#
# COMPACT_ATOMS: atom_id res chain seq x y z
N MET A 1 2.88 20.65 22.08
CA MET A 1 1.65 21.47 22.21
C MET A 1 0.69 20.98 21.14
N LEU A 2 -0.31 20.21 21.53
CA LEU A 2 -1.19 19.42 20.65
C LEU A 2 -2.37 20.28 20.18
N PRO A 3 -2.62 20.46 18.87
CA PRO A 3 -3.87 21.03 18.39
C PRO A 3 -4.94 19.95 18.19
N CYS A 4 -6.19 20.35 18.43
CA CYS A 4 -7.42 19.56 18.36
C CYS A 4 -7.66 18.93 16.98
N PRO A 5 -8.38 17.79 16.85
CA PRO A 5 -8.55 17.06 15.60
C PRO A 5 -9.65 17.69 14.73
N GLY A 6 -9.29 18.61 13.85
CA GLY A 6 -10.09 18.98 12.70
C GLY A 6 -10.03 17.93 11.60
N PRO A 7 -10.95 17.97 10.61
CA PRO A 7 -10.91 17.06 9.44
C PRO A 7 -9.60 17.16 8.64
N ILE A 8 -8.89 18.28 8.76
CA ILE A 8 -7.56 18.50 8.18
C ILE A 8 -6.46 17.73 8.90
N ASP A 9 -6.55 17.52 10.21
CA ASP A 9 -5.49 16.83 10.98
C ASP A 9 -5.47 15.33 10.69
N GLY A 10 -6.65 14.73 10.44
CA GLY A 10 -6.76 13.34 9.97
C GLY A 10 -6.13 13.13 8.59
N LEU A 11 -6.24 14.12 7.69
CA LEU A 11 -5.60 14.08 6.37
C LEU A 11 -4.08 14.21 6.48
N ILE A 12 -3.59 15.13 7.32
CA ILE A 12 -2.16 15.33 7.56
C ILE A 12 -1.56 14.07 8.22
N ALA A 13 -2.19 13.52 9.26
CA ALA A 13 -1.77 12.27 9.88
C ALA A 13 -1.73 11.10 8.88
N GLY A 14 -2.75 11.00 8.01
CA GLY A 14 -2.78 10.01 6.94
C GLY A 14 -1.65 10.18 5.92
N ILE A 15 -1.21 11.40 5.64
CA ILE A 15 -0.06 11.69 4.77
C ILE A 15 1.24 11.26 5.47
N TRP A 16 1.44 11.58 6.75
CA TRP A 16 2.62 11.16 7.51
C TRP A 16 2.75 9.65 7.62
N ILE A 17 1.63 8.95 7.84
CA ILE A 17 1.58 7.47 7.86
C ILE A 17 1.84 6.89 6.46
N ARG A 18 1.44 7.58 5.38
CA ARG A 18 1.74 7.16 4.01
C ARG A 18 3.21 7.41 3.65
N SER A 19 3.85 8.44 4.19
CA SER A 19 5.26 8.74 3.93
C SER A 19 6.19 7.60 4.36
N THR A 20 5.80 6.78 5.34
CA THR A 20 6.59 5.61 5.75
C THR A 20 6.50 4.43 4.80
N VAL A 21 5.67 4.45 3.75
CA VAL A 21 5.49 3.34 2.77
C VAL A 21 6.78 2.96 2.04
N GLY A 22 7.78 3.86 1.96
CA GLY A 22 9.09 3.53 1.41
C GLY A 22 9.87 2.50 2.23
N ILE A 23 9.69 2.49 3.55
CA ILE A 23 10.39 1.60 4.49
C ILE A 23 9.98 0.13 4.32
N PRO A 24 8.67 -0.25 4.35
CA PRO A 24 8.27 -1.63 4.15
C PRO A 24 8.62 -2.13 2.74
N TYR A 25 8.58 -1.27 1.72
CA TYR A 25 9.02 -1.64 0.38
C TYR A 25 10.49 -2.07 0.38
N ALA A 26 11.39 -1.27 0.93
CA ALA A 26 12.81 -1.62 1.02
C ALA A 26 13.05 -2.93 1.79
N ILE A 27 12.32 -3.15 2.89
CA ILE A 27 12.43 -4.38 3.70
C ILE A 27 12.01 -5.61 2.90
N VAL A 28 10.87 -5.55 2.19
CA VAL A 28 10.39 -6.68 1.36
C VAL A 28 11.41 -7.01 0.27
N MET A 29 12.03 -6.00 -0.35
CA MET A 29 13.02 -6.20 -1.39
C MET A 29 14.30 -6.86 -0.87
N ILE A 30 14.76 -6.47 0.32
CA ILE A 30 15.91 -7.10 1.00
C ILE A 30 15.57 -8.55 1.41
N TRP A 31 14.36 -8.79 1.92
CA TRP A 31 13.91 -10.12 2.29
C TRP A 31 13.82 -11.05 1.08
N ALA A 32 13.20 -10.59 -0.01
CA ALA A 32 13.10 -11.30 -1.28
C ALA A 32 14.47 -11.65 -1.88
N ALA A 33 15.43 -10.72 -1.74
CA ALA A 33 16.81 -10.90 -2.12
C ALA A 33 17.53 -11.99 -1.30
N ASN A 34 17.27 -12.07 0.00
CA ASN A 34 17.90 -13.05 0.90
C ASN A 34 17.24 -14.43 0.82
N ALA A 35 15.95 -14.50 0.49
CA ALA A 35 15.21 -15.75 0.30
C ALA A 35 15.49 -16.45 -1.05
N SER A 36 16.23 -15.80 -1.95
CA SER A 36 16.51 -16.31 -3.30
C SER A 36 17.98 -16.68 -3.45
N ALA A 37 18.28 -17.97 -3.61
CA ALA A 37 19.62 -18.43 -3.97
C ALA A 37 19.89 -18.22 -5.48
N GLY A 38 20.97 -17.50 -5.81
CA GLY A 38 21.42 -17.26 -7.19
C GLY A 38 21.03 -15.90 -7.76
N HIS A 39 21.96 -15.29 -8.52
CA HIS A 39 21.82 -13.92 -9.05
C HIS A 39 20.60 -13.74 -9.95
N THR A 40 20.34 -14.69 -10.86
CA THR A 40 19.21 -14.63 -11.79
C THR A 40 17.87 -14.71 -11.03
N LYS A 41 17.75 -15.64 -10.07
CA LYS A 41 16.52 -15.81 -9.27
C LYS A 41 16.20 -14.57 -8.44
N LYS A 42 17.21 -13.99 -7.79
CA LYS A 42 17.08 -12.74 -7.01
C LYS A 42 16.56 -11.60 -7.88
N THR A 43 17.13 -11.39 -9.06
CA THR A 43 16.67 -10.34 -9.99
C THR A 43 15.25 -10.61 -10.49
N THR A 44 14.89 -11.85 -10.81
CA THR A 44 13.52 -12.20 -11.23
C THR A 44 12.50 -11.92 -10.13
N VAL A 45 12.77 -12.31 -8.89
CA VAL A 45 11.86 -12.06 -7.76
C VAL A 45 11.71 -10.56 -7.51
N ILE A 46 12.81 -9.80 -7.49
CA ILE A 46 12.80 -8.34 -7.37
C ILE A 46 11.99 -7.69 -8.51
N ALA A 47 12.11 -8.18 -9.74
CA ALA A 47 11.35 -7.67 -10.89
C ALA A 47 9.84 -7.93 -10.73
N LEU A 48 9.45 -9.12 -10.25
CA LEU A 48 8.05 -9.44 -9.96
C LEU A 48 7.44 -8.49 -8.90
N TYR A 49 8.20 -8.13 -7.87
CA TYR A 49 7.75 -7.14 -6.88
C TYR A 49 7.51 -5.75 -7.49
N HIS A 50 8.38 -5.30 -8.40
CA HIS A 50 8.18 -4.03 -9.11
C HIS A 50 6.95 -4.06 -10.03
N ILE A 51 6.69 -5.19 -10.69
CA ILE A 51 5.49 -5.38 -11.53
C ILE A 51 4.24 -5.29 -10.65
N GLY A 52 4.24 -5.95 -9.48
CA GLY A 52 3.15 -5.85 -8.52
C GLY A 52 2.90 -4.42 -8.01
N TYR A 53 3.98 -3.68 -7.73
CA TYR A 53 3.89 -2.27 -7.33
C TYR A 53 3.30 -1.38 -8.44
N GLY A 54 3.75 -1.58 -9.68
CA GLY A 54 3.21 -0.89 -10.86
C GLY A 54 1.74 -1.18 -11.09
N LEU A 55 1.34 -2.47 -11.05
CA LEU A 55 -0.05 -2.89 -11.21
C LEU A 55 -0.95 -2.33 -10.10
N GLY A 56 -0.52 -2.38 -8.84
CA GLY A 56 -1.26 -1.80 -7.72
C GLY A 56 -1.47 -0.29 -7.90
N SER A 57 -0.45 0.43 -8.40
CA SER A 57 -0.54 1.85 -8.69
C SER A 57 -1.54 2.17 -9.82
N ILE A 58 -1.66 1.30 -10.83
CA ILE A 58 -2.61 1.46 -11.95
C ILE A 58 -4.04 1.11 -11.54
N ILE A 59 -4.23 0.04 -10.75
CA ILE A 59 -5.55 -0.44 -10.34
C ILE A 59 -6.14 0.45 -9.24
N SER A 60 -5.31 1.02 -8.36
CA SER A 60 -5.77 1.86 -7.25
C SER A 60 -6.69 3.04 -7.64
N PRO A 61 -6.39 3.87 -8.67
CA PRO A 61 -7.30 4.94 -9.09
C PRO A 61 -8.57 4.42 -9.78
N GLN A 62 -8.51 3.24 -10.42
CA GLN A 62 -9.66 2.64 -11.10
C GLN A 62 -10.74 2.13 -10.13
N LEU A 63 -10.38 1.93 -8.87
CA LEU A 63 -11.29 1.51 -7.81
C LEU A 63 -12.19 2.65 -7.31
N PHE A 64 -11.83 3.92 -7.58
CA PHE A 64 -12.61 5.10 -7.23
C PHE A 64 -13.53 5.50 -8.40
N ARG A 65 -14.55 4.68 -8.65
CA ARG A 65 -15.54 4.94 -9.72
C ARG A 65 -16.50 6.07 -9.31
N PRO A 66 -16.86 6.98 -10.25
CA PRO A 66 -17.73 8.13 -9.97
C PRO A 66 -19.15 7.76 -9.53
N GLU A 67 -19.61 6.55 -9.85
CA GLU A 67 -20.91 5.99 -9.47
C GLU A 67 -21.07 5.76 -7.95
N TRP A 68 -19.99 5.78 -7.16
CA TRP A 68 -19.99 5.44 -5.73
C TRP A 68 -19.91 6.65 -4.77
N LYS A 69 -20.17 7.87 -5.29
CA LYS A 69 -20.31 9.09 -4.47
C LYS A 69 -21.55 9.03 -3.56
N PRO A 70 -21.52 9.63 -2.34
CA PRO A 70 -20.51 10.54 -1.78
C PRO A 70 -19.56 9.91 -0.75
N ARG A 71 -19.79 8.67 -0.31
CA ARG A 71 -19.05 8.04 0.80
C ARG A 71 -18.06 6.96 0.36
N TYR A 72 -18.07 6.54 -0.91
CA TYR A 72 -17.20 5.48 -1.47
C TYR A 72 -17.10 4.23 -0.58
N THR A 73 -18.21 3.83 0.05
CA THR A 73 -18.23 2.78 1.09
C THR A 73 -17.68 1.45 0.56
N SER A 74 -17.97 1.10 -0.70
CA SER A 74 -17.44 -0.11 -1.35
C SER A 74 -15.92 -0.08 -1.50
N THR A 75 -15.35 1.04 -1.94
CA THR A 75 -13.89 1.23 -2.04
C THR A 75 -13.23 1.12 -0.66
N TRP A 76 -13.83 1.70 0.37
CA TRP A 76 -13.36 1.56 1.75
C TRP A 76 -13.47 0.12 2.28
N ILE A 77 -14.55 -0.60 1.98
CA ILE A 77 -14.69 -2.01 2.36
C ILE A 77 -13.61 -2.85 1.70
N ILE A 78 -13.32 -2.65 0.41
CA ILE A 78 -12.27 -3.40 -0.30
C ILE A 78 -10.90 -3.10 0.32
N LEU A 79 -10.61 -1.83 0.65
CA LEU A 79 -9.38 -1.44 1.34
C LEU A 79 -9.28 -2.06 2.74
N LEU A 80 -10.39 -2.10 3.49
CA LEU A 80 -10.45 -2.70 4.83
C LEU A 80 -10.35 -4.23 4.79
N VAL A 81 -10.91 -4.89 3.77
CA VAL A 81 -10.79 -6.34 3.57
C VAL A 81 -9.35 -6.71 3.24
N VAL A 82 -8.70 -5.97 2.33
CA VAL A 82 -7.28 -6.19 2.03
C VAL A 82 -6.42 -5.96 3.29
N ALA A 83 -6.64 -4.86 4.01
CA ALA A 83 -5.92 -4.58 5.26
C ALA A 83 -6.21 -5.62 6.36
N GLY A 84 -7.45 -6.08 6.46
CA GLY A 84 -7.89 -7.10 7.40
C GLY A 84 -7.23 -8.44 7.12
N ILE A 85 -7.10 -8.83 5.84
CA ILE A 85 -6.48 -10.09 5.45
C ILE A 85 -4.99 -10.13 5.82
N PHE A 86 -4.27 -9.01 5.64
CA PHE A 86 -2.85 -8.89 6.00
C PHE A 86 -2.58 -8.85 7.52
N ARG A 87 -3.60 -8.63 8.37
CA ARG A 87 -3.45 -8.62 9.82
C ARG A 87 -3.62 -10.00 10.47
N GLN A 88 -3.94 -11.04 9.69
CA GLN A 88 -4.24 -12.40 10.20
C GLN A 88 -3.05 -13.35 10.23
N SER A 89 -1.86 -12.93 9.77
CA SER A 89 -0.63 -13.75 9.76
C SER A 89 0.32 -13.39 10.88
#